data_AF-A4NW10-F1
#
_entry.id   AF-A4NW10-F1
#
_cell.length_a   1.000
_cell.length_b   1.000
_cell.length_c   1.000
_cell.angle_alpha   90.00
_cell.angle_beta   90.00
_cell.angle_gamma   90.00
#
_symmetry.space_group_name_H-M   'P 1'
#
loop_
_entity.id
_entity.type
_entity.pdbx_description
1 polymer ?
#
loop_
_entity_poly.entity_id
_entity_poly.type
_entity_poly.pdbx_seq_one_letter_code
_entity_poly.pdbx_strand_id
1 'polypeptide(L)' 'MQILHTMLRVGDLDRSIKFYQDVLGMRLLRTSENPEYKYTLAF' A
#
# COMPACT_ATOMS: atom_id res chain seq x y z
N MET A 1 -6.75 -22.84 5.05
CA MET A 1 -5.75 -21.84 4.61
C MET A 1 -6.48 -20.55 4.24
N GLN A 2 -5.96 -19.39 4.61
CA GLN A 2 -6.53 -18.08 4.25
C GLN A 2 -5.49 -17.22 3.51
N ILE A 3 -5.97 -16.37 2.62
CA ILE A 3 -5.16 -15.36 1.93
C ILE A 3 -5.04 -14.16 2.87
N LEU A 4 -3.81 -13.76 3.21
CA LEU A 4 -3.55 -12.64 4.13
C LEU A 4 -3.57 -11.28 3.43
N HIS A 5 -2.85 -11.15 2.32
CA HIS A 5 -2.76 -9.91 1.54
C HIS A 5 -2.26 -10.20 0.12
N THR A 6 -2.47 -9.24 -0.78
CA THR A 6 -1.91 -9.24 -2.14
C THR A 6 -1.02 -8.02 -2.30
N MET A 7 0.27 -8.23 -2.57
CA MET A 7 1.22 -7.14 -2.77
C MET A 7 1.22 -6.70 -4.22
N LEU A 8 0.90 -5.42 -4.45
CA LEU A 8 0.91 -4.79 -5.76
C LEU A 8 1.99 -3.71 -5.80
N ARG A 9 2.92 -3.82 -6.75
CA ARG A 9 3.91 -2.76 -7.00
C ARG A 9 3.27 -1.66 -7.84
N VAL A 10 3.36 -0.43 -7.35
CA VAL A 10 2.79 0.76 -7.97
C VAL A 10 3.89 1.77 -8.28
N GLY A 11 3.70 2.57 -9.34
CA GLY A 11 4.67 3.60 -9.72
C GLY A 11 4.60 4.87 -8.86
N ASP A 12 3.44 5.13 -8.25
CA ASP A 12 3.19 6.29 -7.38
C ASP A 12 2.35 5.81 -6.18
N LEU A 13 2.95 5.85 -5.00
CA LEU A 13 2.35 5.32 -3.78
C LEU A 13 1.19 6.20 -3.29
N ASP A 14 1.38 7.51 -3.23
CA ASP A 14 0.36 8.47 -2.79
C ASP A 14 -0.88 8.43 -3.67
N ARG A 15 -0.69 8.35 -5.00
CA ARG A 15 -1.81 8.22 -5.94
C ARG A 15 -2.59 6.94 -5.70
N SER A 16 -1.88 5.83 -5.46
CA SER A 16 -2.51 4.55 -5.17
C SER A 16 -3.24 4.55 -3.83
N ILE A 17 -2.65 5.12 -2.77
CA ILE A 17 -3.31 5.24 -1.46
C ILE A 17 -4.61 6.04 -1.59
N LYS A 18 -4.59 7.20 -2.26
CA LYS A 18 -5.81 7.99 -2.51
C LYS A 18 -6.85 7.23 -3.30
N PHE A 19 -6.46 6.47 -4.32
CA PHE A 19 -7.41 5.65 -5.06
C PHE A 19 -8.08 4.59 -4.17
N TYR A 20 -7.30 3.86 -3.38
CA TYR A 20 -7.87 2.86 -2.46
C TYR A 20 -8.71 3.49 -1.35
N GLN A 21 -8.34 4.68 -0.85
CA GLN A 21 -9.09 5.39 0.19
C GLN A 21 -10.36 6.08 -0.34
N ASP A 22 -10.23 6.92 -1.35
CA ASP A 22 -11.29 7.83 -1.80
C ASP A 22 -12.28 7.14 -2.75
N VAL A 23 -11.79 6.22 -3.61
CA VAL A 23 -12.63 5.54 -4.61
C VAL A 23 -13.19 4.23 -4.06
N LEU A 24 -12.34 3.45 -3.40
CA LEU A 24 -12.72 2.12 -2.89
C LEU A 24 -13.12 2.13 -1.40
N GLY A 25 -12.97 3.27 -0.70
CA GLY A 25 -13.35 3.39 0.71
C GLY A 25 -12.47 2.57 1.66
N MET A 26 -11.30 2.14 1.23
CA MET A 26 -10.36 1.38 2.06
C MET A 26 -9.64 2.29 3.05
N ARG A 27 -9.06 1.71 4.10
CA ARG A 27 -8.27 2.45 5.09
C ARG A 27 -6.84 1.94 5.09
N LEU A 28 -5.90 2.88 5.05
CA LEU A 28 -4.49 2.62 5.30
C LEU A 28 -4.32 2.07 6.72
N LEU A 29 -3.87 0.82 6.83
CA LEU A 29 -3.62 0.10 8.07
C LEU A 29 -2.21 0.39 8.59
N ARG A 30 -1.19 0.31 7.72
CA ARG A 30 0.20 0.49 8.11
C ARG A 30 1.09 0.91 6.94
N THR A 31 1.97 1.87 7.18
CA THR A 31 3.09 2.17 6.30
C THR A 31 4.40 1.69 6.92
N SER A 32 5.28 1.13 6.09
CA SER A 32 6.63 0.73 6.49
C SER A 32 7.60 1.17 5.41
N GLU A 33 8.48 2.08 5.76
CA GLU A 33 9.56 2.55 4.89
C GLU A 33 10.78 1.67 5.11
N ASN A 34 11.39 1.19 4.03
CA ASN A 34 12.62 0.42 4.09
C ASN A 34 13.75 1.21 3.41
N PRO A 35 14.46 2.08 4.16
CA PRO A 35 15.45 3.00 3.59
C PRO A 35 16.66 2.29 2.98
N GLU A 36 17.00 1.10 3.47
CA GLU A 36 18.11 0.28 2.96
C GLU A 36 17.86 -0.22 1.52
N TYR A 37 16.60 -0.54 1.22
CA TYR A 37 16.18 -1.08 -0.07
C TYR A 37 15.38 -0.07 -0.92
N LYS A 38 15.24 1.17 -0.44
CA LYS A 38 14.58 2.30 -1.11
C LYS A 38 13.15 2.00 -1.59
N TYR A 39 12.37 1.27 -0.79
CA TYR A 39 10.94 1.06 -1.05
C TYR A 39 10.08 1.35 0.18
N THR A 40 8.84 1.73 -0.07
CA THR A 40 7.82 1.98 0.95
C THR A 40 6.66 1.01 0.75
N LEU A 41 6.28 0.30 1.82
CA LEU A 41 5.13 -0.58 1.86
C LEU A 41 3.95 0.16 2.50
N ALA A 42 2.79 0.09 1.88
CA ALA A 42 1.52 0.57 2.41
C ALA A 42 0.53 -0.59 2.44
N PHE A 43 -0.01 -0.87 3.62
CA PHE A 43 -1.04 -1.88 3.90
C PHE A 43 -2.35 -1.20 4.21
#